data_AF-A0A958HVM1-F1
#
_entry.id   AF-A0A958HVM1-F1
#
_cell.length_a   1.000
_cell.length_b   1.000
_cell.length_c   1.000
_cell.angle_alpha   90.00
_cell.angle_beta   90.00
_cell.angle_gamma   90.00
#
_symmetry.space_group_name_H-M   'P 1'
#
loop_
_entity.id
_entity.type
_entity.pdbx_description
1 polymer ?
#
loop_
_entity_poly.entity_id
_entity_poly.type
_entity_poly.pdbx_seq_one_letter_code
_entity_poly.pdbx_strand_id
1 'polypeptide(L)'
;MKIYQIPRPRVIRPAYLGVSLGAFWGLAVLALTLIAMAGGGTRGLVAILQSIYPWYGASPGGLLAGVFWGFLSAYLFGMLLGIAYTWLLRFSRKTPDKALALFEIDPHKKVNIIQEGSGTHPYTIVFVANPQLEVGN
;
A
#
# COMPACT_ATOMS: atom_id res chain seq x y z
N MET A 1 20.95 -23.77 10.51
CA MET A 1 20.88 -22.78 9.41
C MET A 1 19.48 -22.18 9.40
N LYS A 2 19.32 -20.89 9.74
CA LYS A 2 18.03 -20.20 9.76
C LYS A 2 17.81 -19.54 8.39
N ILE A 3 16.81 -19.98 7.64
CA ILE A 3 16.46 -19.40 6.34
C ILE A 3 15.65 -18.13 6.63
N TYR A 4 16.23 -16.96 6.36
CA TYR A 4 15.51 -15.69 6.43
C TYR A 4 14.64 -15.53 5.18
N GLN A 5 13.33 -15.69 5.33
CA GLN A 5 12.39 -15.34 4.27
C GLN A 5 12.28 -13.81 4.21
N ILE A 6 12.73 -13.21 3.11
CA ILE A 6 12.51 -11.78 2.85
C ILE A 6 11.00 -11.60 2.66
N PRO A 7 10.33 -10.79 3.49
CA PRO A 7 8.88 -10.62 3.38
C PRO A 7 8.55 -10.02 2.01
N ARG A 8 7.74 -10.75 1.23
CA ARG A 8 7.22 -10.23 -0.05
C ARG A 8 6.44 -8.94 0.26
N PRO A 9 6.73 -7.82 -0.41
CA PRO A 9 5.98 -6.60 -0.17
C PRO A 9 4.52 -6.86 -0.51
N ARG A 10 3.65 -6.58 0.46
CA ARG A 10 2.20 -6.75 0.28
C ARG A 10 1.74 -5.69 -0.70
N VAL A 11 1.36 -6.12 -1.90
CA VAL A 11 0.73 -5.24 -2.89
C VAL A 11 -0.62 -4.81 -2.32
N ILE A 12 -0.80 -3.50 -2.14
CA ILE A 12 -2.10 -2.94 -1.73
C ILE A 12 -3.06 -3.16 -2.90
N ARG A 13 -4.20 -3.81 -2.64
CA ARG A 13 -5.26 -3.94 -3.63
C ARG A 13 -6.01 -2.60 -3.72
N PRO A 14 -5.98 -1.88 -4.85
CA PRO A 14 -6.53 -0.54 -4.95
C PRO A 14 -8.02 -0.47 -4.63
N ALA A 15 -8.78 -1.51 -4.97
CA ALA A 15 -10.21 -1.59 -4.68
C ALA A 15 -10.52 -1.56 -3.18
N TYR A 16 -9.78 -2.29 -2.34
CA TYR A 16 -10.01 -2.28 -0.89
C TYR A 16 -9.64 -0.93 -0.27
N LEU A 17 -8.58 -0.28 -0.77
CA LEU A 17 -8.22 1.07 -0.34
C LEU A 17 -9.31 2.08 -0.73
N GLY A 18 -9.82 1.99 -1.95
CA GLY A 18 -10.95 2.78 -2.43
C GLY A 18 -12.19 2.60 -1.56
N VAL A 19 -12.63 1.37 -1.32
CA VAL A 19 -13.84 1.10 -0.50
C VAL A 19 -13.67 1.64 0.92
N SER A 20 -12.52 1.42 1.56
CA SER A 20 -12.27 1.92 2.92
C SER A 20 -12.28 3.45 2.99
N LEU A 21 -11.62 4.14 2.05
CA LEU A 21 -11.62 5.61 2.00
C LEU A 21 -12.99 6.17 1.65
N GLY A 22 -13.70 5.55 0.70
CA GLY A 22 -15.07 5.88 0.34
C GLY A 22 -16.00 5.78 1.54
N ALA A 23 -15.97 4.65 2.26
CA ALA A 23 -16.81 4.45 3.44
C ALA A 23 -16.47 5.45 4.55
N PHE A 24 -15.19 5.65 4.85
CA PHE A 24 -14.75 6.61 5.86
C PHE A 24 -15.23 8.03 5.53
N TRP A 25 -15.00 8.50 4.30
CA TRP A 25 -15.36 9.85 3.90
C TRP A 25 -16.88 10.03 3.76
N GLY A 26 -17.59 9.06 3.21
CA GLY A 26 -19.06 9.09 3.15
C GLY A 26 -19.70 9.19 4.53
N LEU A 27 -19.19 8.44 5.52
CA LEU A 27 -19.63 8.53 6.92
C LEU A 27 -19.24 9.86 7.56
N ALA A 28 -18.06 10.40 7.25
CA ALA A 28 -17.65 11.73 7.72
C ALA A 28 -18.58 12.83 7.19
N VAL A 29 -18.92 12.79 5.89
CA VAL A 29 -19.88 13.72 5.27
C VAL A 29 -21.24 13.57 5.95
N LEU A 30 -21.74 12.34 6.13
CA LEU A 30 -22.99 12.07 6.86
C LEU A 30 -23.01 12.74 8.23
N ALA A 31 -21.97 12.52 9.04
CA ALA A 31 -21.86 13.09 10.38
C ALA A 31 -21.82 14.63 10.34
N LEU A 32 -21.04 15.22 9.44
CA LEU A 32 -20.95 16.67 9.27
C LEU A 32 -22.30 17.29 8.89
N THR A 33 -23.05 16.65 7.97
CA THR A 33 -24.39 17.10 7.56
C THR A 33 -25.37 17.02 8.72
N LEU A 34 -25.38 15.91 9.47
CA LEU A 34 -26.28 15.73 10.63
C LEU A 34 -26.01 16.78 11.72
N ILE A 35 -24.73 17.05 12.03
CA ILE A 35 -24.36 18.09 12.98
C ILE A 35 -24.83 19.47 12.49
N ALA A 36 -24.71 19.76 11.19
CA ALA A 36 -25.15 21.03 10.62
C ALA A 36 -26.68 21.18 10.67
N MET A 37 -27.42 20.10 10.40
CA MET A 37 -28.88 20.04 10.49
C MET A 37 -29.36 20.23 11.93
N ALA A 38 -28.63 19.71 12.92
CA ALA A 38 -28.91 19.91 14.35
C ALA A 38 -28.57 21.33 14.85
N GLY A 39 -28.11 22.24 13.97
CA GLY A 39 -27.73 23.60 14.34
C GLY A 39 -26.30 23.75 14.87
N GLY A 40 -25.47 22.71 14.74
CA GLY A 40 -24.06 22.75 15.14
C GLY A 40 -23.17 23.60 14.24
N GLY A 41 -21.91 23.79 14.66
CA GLY A 41 -20.92 24.67 14.04
C GLY A 41 -20.33 24.22 12.69
N THR A 42 -20.86 23.19 12.05
CA THR A 42 -20.30 22.62 10.79
C THR A 42 -20.87 23.25 9.52
N ARG A 43 -21.72 24.28 9.62
CA ARG A 43 -22.37 24.92 8.45
C ARG A 43 -21.36 25.45 7.42
N GLY A 44 -20.21 25.98 7.86
CA GLY A 44 -19.16 26.43 6.95
C GLY A 44 -18.55 25.29 6.11
N LEU A 45 -18.29 24.14 6.74
CA LEU A 45 -17.82 22.93 6.04
C LEU A 45 -18.87 22.40 5.06
N VAL A 46 -20.14 22.41 5.44
CA VAL A 46 -21.24 22.03 4.53
C VAL A 46 -21.27 22.95 3.32
N ALA A 47 -21.16 24.26 3.49
CA ALA A 47 -21.16 25.22 2.38
C ALA A 47 -20.00 24.97 1.39
N ILE A 48 -18.80 24.63 1.90
CA ILE A 48 -17.67 24.25 1.05
C ILE A 48 -17.98 22.97 0.27
N LEU A 49 -18.52 21.95 0.93
CA LEU A 49 -18.87 20.70 0.26
C LEU A 49 -20.02 20.89 -0.75
N GLN A 50 -20.92 21.85 -0.54
CA GLN A 50 -21.99 22.16 -1.50
C GLN A 50 -21.48 22.74 -2.82
N SER A 51 -20.32 23.41 -2.81
CA SER A 51 -19.71 23.91 -4.05
C SER A 51 -19.05 22.80 -4.88
N ILE A 52 -18.76 21.66 -4.25
CA ILE A 52 -18.06 20.51 -4.86
C ILE A 52 -19.05 19.40 -5.24
N TYR A 53 -20.04 19.15 -4.39
CA TYR A 53 -20.98 18.03 -4.52
C TYR A 53 -22.34 18.49 -5.04
N PRO A 54 -22.71 18.12 -6.29
CA PRO A 54 -24.02 18.44 -6.84
C PRO A 54 -25.15 17.92 -5.97
N TRP A 55 -26.19 18.74 -5.79
CA TRP A 55 -27.37 18.43 -4.99
C TRP A 55 -27.12 18.18 -3.50
N TYR A 56 -25.90 18.40 -3.01
CA TYR A 56 -25.59 18.32 -1.60
C TYR A 56 -26.17 19.51 -0.81
N GLY A 57 -26.49 19.27 0.46
CA GLY A 57 -26.90 20.33 1.38
C GLY A 57 -27.38 19.80 2.73
N ALA A 58 -27.63 20.72 3.65
CA ALA A 58 -28.16 20.43 4.99
C ALA A 58 -29.66 20.14 4.98
N SER A 59 -30.07 19.16 4.16
CA SER A 59 -31.44 18.65 4.08
C SER A 59 -31.40 17.12 3.96
N PRO A 60 -32.50 16.39 4.24
CA PRO A 60 -32.51 14.93 4.13
C PRO A 60 -32.13 14.41 2.73
N GLY A 61 -32.59 15.08 1.67
CA GLY A 61 -32.20 14.74 0.29
C GLY A 61 -30.74 15.10 -0.02
N GLY A 62 -30.29 16.26 0.47
CA GLY A 62 -28.90 16.69 0.33
C GLY A 62 -27.93 15.75 1.03
N LEU A 63 -28.29 15.23 2.20
CA LEU A 63 -27.51 14.26 2.96
C LEU A 63 -27.23 12.98 2.15
N LEU A 64 -28.23 12.41 1.49
CA LEU A 64 -28.05 11.23 0.64
C LEU A 64 -27.11 11.52 -0.54
N ALA A 65 -27.28 12.67 -1.19
CA ALA A 65 -26.37 13.11 -2.25
C ALA A 65 -24.94 13.29 -1.73
N GLY A 66 -24.78 13.85 -0.53
CA GLY A 66 -23.47 14.04 0.11
C GLY A 66 -22.76 12.73 0.42
N VAL A 67 -23.48 11.76 0.97
CA VAL A 67 -22.93 10.42 1.24
C VAL A 67 -22.50 9.76 -0.06
N PHE A 68 -23.32 9.84 -1.11
CA PHE A 68 -23.01 9.27 -2.41
C PHE A 68 -21.76 9.92 -3.03
N TRP A 69 -21.72 11.25 -3.14
CA TRP A 69 -20.59 11.97 -3.73
C TRP A 69 -19.32 11.90 -2.89
N GLY A 70 -19.45 11.93 -1.56
CA GLY A 70 -18.36 11.68 -0.62
C GLY A 70 -17.76 10.30 -0.83
N PHE A 71 -18.59 9.26 -0.78
CA PHE A 71 -18.13 7.89 -1.05
C PHE A 71 -17.44 7.78 -2.41
N LEU A 72 -18.08 8.26 -3.47
CA LEU A 72 -17.57 8.13 -4.83
C LEU A 72 -16.23 8.85 -5.02
N SER A 73 -16.12 10.09 -4.55
CA SER A 73 -14.89 10.88 -4.68
C SER A 73 -13.71 10.26 -3.93
N ALA A 74 -13.92 9.84 -2.68
CA ALA A 74 -12.88 9.20 -1.88
C ALA A 74 -12.56 7.77 -2.35
N TYR A 75 -13.54 7.04 -2.90
CA TYR A 75 -13.32 5.75 -3.55
C TYR A 75 -12.38 5.87 -4.75
N LEU A 76 -12.69 6.80 -5.66
CA LEU A 76 -11.85 7.05 -6.84
C LEU A 76 -10.45 7.51 -6.44
N PHE A 77 -10.36 8.41 -5.46
CA PHE A 77 -9.07 8.86 -4.92
C PHE A 77 -8.26 7.70 -4.31
N GLY A 78 -8.90 6.84 -3.51
CA GLY A 78 -8.26 5.66 -2.94
C GLY A 78 -7.80 4.64 -3.97
N MET A 79 -8.57 4.44 -5.04
CA MET A 79 -8.15 3.63 -6.19
C MET A 79 -6.90 4.23 -6.85
N LEU A 80 -6.90 5.53 -7.14
CA LEU A 80 -5.76 6.22 -7.74
C LEU A 80 -4.52 6.12 -6.86
N LEU A 81 -4.65 6.29 -5.54
CA LEU A 81 -3.55 6.10 -4.59
C LEU A 81 -3.00 4.68 -4.61
N GLY A 82 -3.88 3.67 -4.61
CA GLY A 82 -3.45 2.26 -4.66
C GLY A 82 -2.70 1.92 -5.97
N ILE A 83 -3.15 2.48 -7.09
CA ILE A 83 -2.49 2.35 -8.38
C ILE A 83 -1.14 3.06 -8.36
N ALA A 84 -1.09 4.30 -7.88
CA ALA A 84 0.14 5.10 -7.78
C ALA A 84 1.18 4.42 -6.86
N TYR A 85 0.76 3.88 -5.73
CA TYR A 85 1.62 3.11 -4.83
C TYR A 85 2.23 1.90 -5.53
N THR A 86 1.41 1.13 -6.25
CA THR A 86 1.87 -0.05 -6.99
C THR A 86 2.81 0.33 -8.13
N TRP A 87 2.51 1.43 -8.84
CA TRP A 87 3.35 1.96 -9.89
C TRP A 87 4.72 2.41 -9.35
N LEU A 88 4.75 3.14 -8.23
CA LEU A 88 5.98 3.58 -7.59
C LEU A 88 6.85 2.40 -7.14
N LEU A 89 6.25 1.38 -6.53
CA LEU A 89 6.98 0.16 -6.14
C LEU A 89 7.61 -0.56 -7.32
N ARG A 90 6.94 -0.61 -8.47
CA ARG A 90 7.50 -1.19 -9.70
C ARG A 90 8.61 -0.33 -10.28
N PHE A 91 8.47 0.99 -10.23
CA PHE A 91 9.48 1.92 -10.71
C PHE A 91 10.76 1.87 -9.87
N SER A 92 10.63 1.81 -8.54
CA SER A 92 11.76 1.69 -7.60
C SER A 92 12.45 0.32 -7.65
N ARG A 93 11.82 -0.71 -8.24
CA ARG A 93 12.39 -2.06 -8.45
C ARG A 93 13.33 -2.16 -9.66
N LYS A 94 13.86 -1.05 -10.16
CA LYS A 94 14.94 -1.06 -11.18
C LYS A 94 16.27 -1.67 -10.68
N THR A 95 16.33 -2.25 -9.48
CA THR A 95 17.41 -3.15 -9.05
C THR A 95 16.99 -4.59 -9.33
N PRO A 96 17.74 -5.32 -10.18
CA PRO A 96 17.23 -6.47 -10.90
C PRO A 96 16.98 -7.67 -9.99
N ASP A 97 15.91 -8.41 -10.31
CA ASP A 97 15.60 -9.78 -9.86
C ASP A 97 16.82 -10.73 -9.91
N LYS A 98 17.88 -10.38 -10.64
CA LYS A 98 19.18 -11.07 -10.65
C LYS A 98 19.82 -11.17 -9.27
N ALA A 99 19.65 -10.19 -8.39
CA ALA A 99 20.19 -10.27 -7.02
C ALA A 99 19.41 -11.26 -6.15
N LEU A 100 18.11 -11.46 -6.39
CA LEU A 100 17.27 -12.44 -5.69
C LEU A 100 17.42 -13.85 -6.28
N ALA A 101 17.59 -13.97 -7.60
CA ALA A 101 17.90 -15.22 -8.27
C ALA A 101 19.29 -15.78 -7.87
N LEU A 102 20.25 -14.92 -7.52
CA LEU A 102 21.57 -15.33 -7.02
C LEU A 102 21.52 -16.10 -5.68
N PHE A 103 20.47 -15.89 -4.88
CA PHE A 103 20.29 -16.52 -3.56
C PHE A 103 19.19 -17.59 -3.54
N GLU A 104 18.62 -17.93 -4.70
CA GLU A 104 17.64 -19.02 -4.80
C GLU A 104 18.38 -20.37 -4.75
N ILE A 105 18.63 -20.82 -3.52
CA ILE A 105 19.21 -22.14 -3.24
C ILE A 105 18.13 -23.18 -3.54
N ASP A 106 18.28 -23.92 -4.64
CA ASP A 106 17.42 -25.06 -4.97
C ASP A 106 17.70 -26.20 -3.98
N PRO A 107 16.75 -26.58 -3.12
CA PRO A 107 16.95 -27.60 -2.09
C PRO A 107 17.11 -29.01 -2.68
N HIS A 108 16.79 -29.21 -3.96
CA HIS A 108 16.97 -30.48 -4.67
C HIS A 108 18.29 -30.56 -5.43
N LYS A 109 19.02 -29.44 -5.56
CA LYS A 109 20.37 -29.44 -6.12
C LYS A 109 21.40 -29.71 -5.04
N LYS A 110 22.29 -30.66 -5.32
CA LYS A 110 23.40 -31.04 -4.44
C LYS A 110 24.42 -29.90 -4.24
N VAL A 111 24.48 -28.94 -5.17
CA VAL A 111 25.34 -27.75 -5.12
C VAL A 111 24.60 -26.58 -5.77
N ASN A 112 24.50 -25.45 -5.07
CA ASN A 112 23.97 -24.20 -5.62
C ASN A 112 25.12 -23.22 -5.85
N ILE A 113 25.33 -22.80 -7.10
CA ILE A 113 26.40 -21.89 -7.50
C ILE A 113 25.87 -20.46 -7.34
N ILE A 114 26.36 -19.76 -6.31
CA ILE A 114 25.89 -18.41 -5.96
C ILE A 114 26.53 -17.36 -6.88
N GLN A 115 27.63 -17.68 -7.58
CA GLN A 115 28.25 -16.79 -8.55
C GLN A 115 29.16 -17.60 -9.50
N GLU A 116 28.90 -17.57 -10.81
CA GLU A 116 29.87 -18.07 -11.79
C GLU A 116 31.01 -17.05 -11.90
N GLY A 117 32.18 -17.41 -11.37
CA GLY A 117 33.39 -16.60 -11.52
C GLY A 117 33.86 -16.60 -12.98
N SER A 118 34.27 -15.45 -13.52
CA SER A 118 34.79 -15.33 -14.90
C SER A 118 36.24 -15.83 -15.06
N GLY A 119 36.63 -16.86 -14.30
CA GLY A 119 37.99 -17.38 -14.24
C GLY A 119 38.08 -18.83 -14.71
N THR A 120 39.14 -19.17 -15.43
CA THR A 120 39.53 -20.57 -15.64
C THR A 120 39.83 -21.20 -14.28
N HIS A 121 39.32 -22.42 -14.05
CA HIS A 121 39.31 -23.15 -12.78
C HIS A 121 40.67 -23.12 -12.07
N PRO A 122 40.71 -23.15 -10.72
CA PRO A 122 39.63 -23.52 -9.77
C PRO A 122 38.81 -22.35 -9.20
N TYR A 123 37.56 -22.63 -8.82
CA TYR A 123 36.61 -21.67 -8.23
C TYR A 123 36.97 -21.28 -6.79
N THR A 124 36.86 -19.99 -6.45
CA THR A 124 36.94 -19.50 -5.08
C THR A 124 35.55 -19.50 -4.44
N ILE A 125 35.32 -20.39 -3.48
CA ILE A 125 34.11 -20.37 -2.65
C ILE A 125 34.39 -19.43 -1.47
N VAL A 126 33.72 -18.27 -1.42
CA VAL A 126 33.84 -17.35 -0.29
C VAL A 126 32.80 -17.72 0.76
N PHE A 127 33.25 -18.33 1.85
CA PHE A 127 32.45 -18.47 3.06
C PHE A 127 32.66 -17.24 3.94
N VAL A 128 31.67 -16.34 4.00
CA VAL A 128 31.65 -15.27 5.00
C VAL A 128 31.04 -15.85 6.28
N ALA A 129 31.88 -16.37 7.17
CA ALA A 129 31.47 -16.66 8.54
C ALA A 129 31.41 -15.34 9.31
N ASN A 130 30.27 -15.01 9.90
CA ASN A 130 30.15 -13.85 10.81
C ASN A 130 30.56 -14.31 12.22
N PRO A 131 31.71 -13.88 12.76
CA PRO A 131 32.25 -14.40 14.02
C PRO A 131 31.54 -13.87 15.28
N GLN A 132 30.54 -12.99 15.15
CA GLN A 132 29.94 -12.27 16.28
C GLN A 132 28.70 -12.94 16.90
N LEU A 133 28.53 -14.26 16.78
CA LEU A 133 27.47 -15.00 17.49
C LEU A 133 28.05 -15.69 18.74
N GLU A 134 28.63 -14.92 19.65
CA GLU A 134 28.72 -15.35 21.05
C GLU A 134 27.30 -15.30 21.62
N VAL A 135 26.64 -16.46 21.67
CA VAL A 135 25.45 -16.64 22.49
C VAL A 135 25.95 -16.64 23.93
N GLY A 136 25.88 -15.49 24.59
CA GLY A 136 26.05 -15.39 26.04
C GLY A 136 25.05 -16.31 26.73
N ASN A 137 25.56 -17.13 27.66
CA ASN A 137 24.84 -18.14 28.44
C ASN A 137 23.62 -17.59 29.20
#